data_AF-A0A447US49-F1
#
_entry.id   AF-A0A447US49-F1
#
_cell.length_a   1.000
_cell.length_b   1.000
_cell.length_c   1.000
_cell.angle_alpha   90.00
_cell.angle_beta   90.00
_cell.angle_gamma   90.00
#
_symmetry.space_group_name_H-M   'P 1'
#
loop_
_entity.id
_entity.type
_entity.pdbx_description
1 polymer ?
#
loop_
_entity_poly.entity_id
_entity_poly.type
_entity_poly.pdbx_seq_one_letter_code
_entity_poly.pdbx_strand_id
1 'polypeptide(L)'
;MPVADRIEDYASQAMGVVAKTTRLLESLRYLVAIELLVAAQALDLQASPRPGRYATALHDKIRARVAPLDEDRASAGDISVLADAIMQPEWLAGQAVLLETS
;
A
#
# COMPACT_ATOMS: atom_id res chain seq x y z
N MET A 1 -43.77 -24.81 21.37
CA MET A 1 -42.55 -25.47 20.86
C MET A 1 -42.92 -26.85 20.33
N PRO A 2 -42.50 -27.15 19.09
CA PRO A 2 -41.50 -28.19 18.88
C PRO A 2 -40.16 -27.54 18.49
N VAL A 3 -39.08 -28.12 19.01
CA VAL A 3 -37.69 -27.70 18.79
C VAL A 3 -37.22 -28.19 17.44
N ALA A 4 -36.88 -27.25 16.56
CA ALA A 4 -35.93 -27.46 15.48
C ALA A 4 -35.09 -26.17 15.38
N ASP A 5 -34.40 -25.81 16.45
CA ASP A 5 -33.78 -24.48 16.55
C ASP A 5 -32.39 -24.56 17.18
N ARG A 6 -31.53 -25.43 16.64
CA ARG A 6 -30.20 -25.68 17.22
C ARG A 6 -29.13 -26.25 16.29
N ILE A 7 -29.31 -26.21 14.96
CA ILE A 7 -28.33 -26.84 14.04
C ILE A 7 -27.86 -25.93 12.89
N GLU A 8 -28.49 -24.79 12.59
CA GLU A 8 -28.07 -23.94 11.44
C GLU A 8 -27.76 -22.47 11.76
N ASP A 9 -27.53 -22.09 13.02
CA ASP A 9 -27.17 -20.70 13.37
C ASP A 9 -25.65 -20.44 13.43
N TYR A 10 -24.82 -21.43 13.13
CA TYR A 10 -23.41 -21.21 12.82
C TYR A 10 -23.19 -21.05 11.31
N ALA A 11 -24.06 -20.28 10.64
CA ALA A 11 -23.66 -19.64 9.40
C ALA A 11 -22.59 -18.61 9.77
N SER A 12 -21.32 -19.00 9.67
CA SER A 12 -20.11 -18.34 10.16
C SER A 12 -19.89 -16.89 9.72
N GLN A 13 -20.84 -16.28 9.00
CA GLN A 13 -20.72 -15.00 8.31
C GLN A 13 -19.45 -14.93 7.46
N ALA A 14 -18.83 -16.08 7.13
CA ALA A 14 -17.48 -16.15 6.57
C ALA A 14 -17.40 -15.42 5.23
N MET A 15 -18.42 -15.56 4.38
CA MET A 15 -18.51 -14.81 3.13
C MET A 15 -18.61 -13.29 3.34
N GLY A 16 -19.34 -12.85 4.37
CA GLY A 16 -19.44 -11.43 4.74
C GLY A 16 -18.11 -10.87 5.30
N VAL A 17 -17.39 -11.66 6.10
CA VAL A 17 -16.06 -11.31 6.61
C VAL A 17 -15.04 -11.23 5.47
N VAL A 18 -15.03 -12.20 4.56
CA VAL A 18 -14.15 -12.20 3.37
C VAL A 18 -14.41 -10.96 2.51
N ALA A 19 -15.67 -10.65 2.20
CA ALA A 19 -16.03 -9.47 1.42
C ALA A 19 -15.59 -8.16 2.10
N LYS A 20 -15.81 -8.03 3.40
CA LYS A 20 -15.42 -6.83 4.16
C LYS A 20 -13.90 -6.67 4.22
N THR A 21 -13.19 -7.74 4.54
CA THR A 21 -11.72 -7.71 4.65
C THR A 21 -11.06 -7.41 3.31
N THR A 22 -11.61 -7.92 2.20
CA THR A 22 -11.13 -7.63 0.84
C THR A 22 -11.22 -6.13 0.55
N ARG A 23 -12.37 -5.49 0.85
CA ARG A 23 -12.55 -4.04 0.66
C ARG A 23 -11.62 -3.20 1.54
N LEU A 24 -11.37 -3.65 2.77
CA LEU A 24 -10.42 -2.97 3.66
C LEU A 24 -9.00 -3.04 3.12
N LEU A 25 -8.60 -4.20 2.58
CA LEU A 25 -7.27 -4.36 1.97
C LEU A 25 -7.13 -3.48 0.73
N GLU A 26 -8.14 -3.40 -0.13
CA GLU A 26 -8.17 -2.49 -1.28
C GLU A 26 -8.01 -1.03 -0.84
N SER A 27 -8.72 -0.62 0.21
CA SER A 27 -8.64 0.75 0.74
C SER A 27 -7.25 1.06 1.30
N LEU A 28 -6.68 0.12 2.06
CA LEU A 28 -5.35 0.26 2.64
C LEU A 28 -4.28 0.35 1.56
N ARG A 29 -4.41 -0.43 0.48
CA ARG A 29 -3.51 -0.38 -0.68
C ARG A 29 -3.42 1.02 -1.27
N TYR A 30 -4.56 1.67 -1.50
CA TYR A 30 -4.58 3.03 -2.02
C TYR A 30 -4.07 4.05 -1.00
N LEU A 31 -4.39 3.89 0.29
CA LEU A 31 -3.87 4.76 1.35
C LEU A 31 -2.35 4.75 1.38
N VAL A 32 -1.74 3.55 1.38
CA VAL A 32 -0.28 3.39 1.37
C VAL A 32 0.33 3.99 0.11
N ALA A 33 -0.30 3.79 -1.06
CA ALA A 33 0.18 4.39 -2.31
C ALA A 33 0.20 5.93 -2.26
N ILE A 34 -0.83 6.54 -1.67
CA ILE A 34 -0.91 8.00 -1.48
C ILE A 34 0.18 8.46 -0.51
N GLU A 35 0.36 7.80 0.63
CA GLU A 35 1.41 8.14 1.60
C GLU A 35 2.81 8.08 0.99
N LEU A 36 3.08 7.05 0.18
CA LEU A 36 4.36 6.91 -0.53
C LEU A 36 4.59 8.04 -1.52
N LEU A 37 3.57 8.41 -2.31
CA LEU A 37 3.66 9.52 -3.26
C LEU A 37 3.97 10.84 -2.55
N VAL A 38 3.26 11.12 -1.46
CA VAL A 38 3.43 12.34 -0.65
C VAL A 38 4.80 12.35 0.03
N ALA A 39 5.24 11.24 0.60
CA ALA A 39 6.54 11.13 1.25
C ALA A 39 7.69 11.32 0.25
N ALA A 40 7.58 10.75 -0.95
CA ALA A 40 8.57 10.95 -1.99
C ALA A 40 8.66 12.42 -2.42
N GLN A 41 7.51 13.08 -2.60
CA GLN A 41 7.49 14.51 -2.94
C GLN A 41 8.06 15.37 -1.81
N ALA A 42 7.77 15.04 -0.55
CA ALA A 42 8.32 15.76 0.60
C ALA A 42 9.86 15.68 0.64
N LEU A 43 10.44 14.54 0.26
CA LEU A 43 11.89 14.39 0.13
C LEU A 43 12.46 15.23 -1.01
N ASP A 44 11.77 15.30 -2.16
CA ASP A 44 12.22 16.11 -3.30
C ASP A 44 12.24 17.62 -3.00
N LEU A 45 11.27 18.09 -2.20
CA LEU A 45 11.14 19.50 -1.85
C LEU A 45 12.10 19.94 -0.73
N GLN A 46 12.76 19.00 -0.06
CA GLN A 46 13.68 19.32 1.02
C GLN A 46 15.02 19.81 0.45
N ALA A 47 15.55 20.91 0.96
CA ALA A 47 16.82 21.48 0.46
C ALA A 47 18.05 20.61 0.75
N SER A 48 18.01 19.79 1.82
CA SER A 48 19.09 18.87 2.18
C SER A 48 18.50 17.63 2.87
N PRO A 49 17.86 16.72 2.12
CA PRO A 49 17.27 15.53 2.68
C PRO A 49 18.36 14.55 3.12
N ARG A 50 18.15 13.91 4.28
CA ARG A 50 19.01 12.83 4.78
C ARG A 50 18.18 11.59 5.13
N PRO A 51 17.49 10.99 4.15
CA PRO A 51 16.72 9.77 4.39
C PRO A 51 17.66 8.62 4.77
N GLY A 52 17.15 7.70 5.60
CA GLY A 52 17.84 6.43 5.84
C GLY A 52 17.92 5.58 4.57
N ARG A 53 18.73 4.50 4.62
CA ARG A 53 18.95 3.58 3.49
C ARG A 53 17.64 3.09 2.84
N TYR A 54 16.65 2.73 3.65
CA TYR A 54 15.37 2.19 3.17
C TYR A 54 14.50 3.24 2.52
N ALA A 55 14.44 4.44 3.12
CA ALA A 55 13.69 5.56 2.57
C ALA A 55 14.29 6.02 1.24
N THR A 56 15.62 6.02 1.11
CA THR A 56 16.32 6.29 -0.16
C THR A 56 15.94 5.27 -1.22
N ALA A 57 16.08 3.98 -0.93
CA ALA A 57 15.75 2.92 -1.89
C ALA A 57 14.27 2.92 -2.30
N LEU A 58 13.37 3.29 -1.37
CA LEU A 58 11.94 3.39 -1.65
C LEU A 58 11.63 4.61 -2.53
N HIS A 59 12.25 5.76 -2.22
CA HIS A 59 12.17 6.97 -3.02
C HIS A 59 12.62 6.72 -4.47
N ASP A 60 13.79 6.08 -4.66
CA ASP A 60 14.29 5.73 -6.00
C ASP A 60 13.30 4.85 -6.78
N LYS A 61 12.72 3.83 -6.11
CA LYS A 61 11.72 2.94 -6.71
C LYS A 61 10.43 3.64 -7.12
N ILE A 62 10.00 4.64 -6.34
CA ILE A 62 8.84 5.48 -6.65
C ILE A 62 9.17 6.35 -7.86
N ARG A 63 10.33 7.02 -7.86
CA ARG A 63 10.74 7.95 -8.93
C ARG A 63 11.06 7.27 -10.25
N ALA A 64 11.42 6.00 -10.23
CA ALA A 64 11.51 5.16 -11.43
C ALA A 64 10.15 4.89 -12.11
N ARG A 65 9.03 5.13 -11.44
CA ARG A 65 7.67 4.88 -11.96
C ARG A 65 6.85 6.16 -12.12
N VAL A 66 7.06 7.12 -11.23
CA VAL A 66 6.29 8.35 -11.12
C VAL A 66 7.25 9.53 -11.01
N ALA A 67 7.23 10.40 -12.02
CA ALA A 67 8.02 11.62 -12.00
C ALA A 67 7.63 12.53 -10.82
N PRO A 68 8.53 13.38 -10.30
CA PRO A 68 8.17 14.43 -9.35
C PRO A 68 6.99 15.29 -9.86
N LEU A 69 6.26 15.88 -8.92
CA LEU A 69 5.20 16.83 -9.23
C LEU A 69 5.78 18.25 -9.28
N ASP A 70 6.23 18.65 -10.47
CA ASP A 70 6.82 19.98 -10.71
C ASP A 70 5.76 21.02 -11.11
N GLU A 71 4.71 20.57 -11.79
CA GLU A 71 3.53 21.35 -12.20
C GLU A 71 2.27 20.57 -11.81
N ASP A 72 1.12 21.27 -11.74
CA ASP A 72 -0.14 20.63 -11.38
C ASP A 72 -0.55 19.58 -12.43
N ARG A 73 -0.85 18.36 -11.95
CA ARG A 73 -1.29 17.24 -12.79
C ARG A 73 -2.18 16.30 -11.98
N ALA A 74 -3.02 15.56 -12.69
CA ALA A 74 -3.87 14.55 -12.06
C ALA A 74 -3.03 13.42 -11.42
N SER A 75 -3.03 13.33 -10.08
CA SER A 75 -2.29 12.30 -9.33
C SER A 75 -2.95 10.92 -9.33
N ALA A 76 -4.17 10.79 -9.86
CA ALA A 76 -4.91 9.52 -9.85
C ALA A 76 -4.15 8.39 -10.58
N GLY A 77 -3.49 8.71 -11.70
CA GLY A 77 -2.66 7.76 -12.44
C GLY A 77 -1.44 7.31 -11.62
N ASP A 78 -0.75 8.27 -11.01
CA ASP A 78 0.42 8.01 -10.16
C ASP A 78 0.06 7.12 -8.95
N ILE A 79 -1.06 7.42 -8.31
CA ILE A 79 -1.59 6.63 -7.18
C ILE A 79 -1.91 5.21 -7.64
N SER A 80 -2.55 5.02 -8.80
CA SER A 80 -2.85 3.69 -9.34
C SER A 80 -1.57 2.89 -9.63
N VAL A 81 -0.58 3.51 -10.26
CA VAL A 81 0.72 2.88 -10.57
C VAL A 81 1.41 2.40 -9.28
N LEU A 82 1.40 3.23 -8.23
CA LEU A 82 2.00 2.85 -6.95
C LEU A 82 1.16 1.78 -6.22
N ALA A 83 -0.17 1.89 -6.23
CA ALA A 83 -1.07 0.90 -5.63
C ALA A 83 -0.93 -0.49 -6.27
N ASP A 84 -0.61 -0.55 -7.57
CA ASP A 84 -0.32 -1.81 -8.25
C ASP A 84 1.10 -2.30 -7.93
N ALA A 85 2.08 -1.40 -7.87
CA ALA A 85 3.47 -1.74 -7.57
C ALA A 85 3.65 -2.34 -6.17
N ILE A 86 3.00 -1.80 -5.15
CA ILE A 86 3.14 -2.29 -3.76
C ILE A 86 2.60 -3.71 -3.55
N MET A 87 1.74 -4.19 -4.47
CA MET A 87 1.23 -5.55 -4.43
C MET A 87 2.18 -6.57 -5.06
N GLN A 88 3.21 -6.10 -5.77
CA GLN A 88 4.19 -6.97 -6.41
C GLN A 88 5.26 -7.38 -5.38
N PRO A 89 5.41 -8.69 -5.08
CA PRO A 89 6.35 -9.17 -4.07
C PRO A 89 7.77 -8.68 -4.31
N GLU A 90 8.24 -8.60 -5.55
CA GLU A 90 9.58 -8.12 -5.91
C GLU A 90 9.80 -6.64 -5.58
N TRP A 91 8.74 -5.84 -5.59
CA TRP A 91 8.83 -4.42 -5.26
C TRP A 91 9.08 -4.23 -3.77
N LEU A 92 8.45 -5.06 -2.92
CA LEU A 92 8.66 -5.10 -1.46
C LEU A 92 9.91 -5.90 -1.07
N ALA A 93 10.18 -7.04 -1.72
CA ALA A 93 11.24 -8.00 -1.37
C ALA A 93 12.64 -7.47 -1.61
N GLY A 94 12.82 -6.49 -2.51
CA GLY A 94 14.08 -5.74 -2.59
C GLY A 94 14.43 -5.02 -1.26
N GLN A 95 13.52 -4.95 -0.29
CA GLN A 95 13.79 -4.50 1.08
C GLN A 95 13.94 -5.65 2.08
N ALA A 96 13.52 -6.88 1.76
CA ALA A 96 13.62 -8.05 2.66
C ALA A 96 15.07 -8.50 2.87
N VAL A 97 15.91 -8.49 1.82
CA VAL A 97 17.37 -8.74 1.94
C VAL A 97 18.03 -7.71 2.87
N LEU A 98 17.44 -6.54 3.05
CA LEU A 98 17.97 -5.48 3.89
C LEU A 98 17.46 -5.54 5.34
N LEU A 99 16.38 -6.29 5.64
CA LEU A 99 15.82 -6.39 7.00
C LEU A 99 16.54 -7.43 7.88
N GLU A 100 17.30 -8.35 7.28
CA GLU A 100 18.03 -9.41 8.00
C GLU A 100 19.47 -9.01 8.39
N THR A 101 19.93 -7.80 8.05
CA THR A 101 21.28 -7.31 8.41
C THR A 101 21.20 -6.10 9.33
N SER A 102 20.96 -6.34 10.63
CA SER A 102 21.18 -5.39 11.71
C SER A 102 21.70 -6.11 12.94
#